data_AF-A0AAV3UPC0-F1
#
_entry.id   AF-A0AAV3UPC0-F1
#
_cell.length_a   1.000
_cell.length_b   1.000
_cell.length_c   1.000
_cell.angle_alpha   90.00
_cell.angle_beta   90.00
_cell.angle_gamma   90.00
#
_symmetry.space_group_name_H-M   'P 1'
#
loop_
_entity.id
_entity.type
_entity.pdbx_description
1 polymer ?
#
loop_
_entity_poly.entity_id
_entity_poly.type
_entity_poly.pdbx_seq_one_letter_code
_entity_poly.pdbx_strand_id
1 'polypeptide(L)' 'MVREQSGVVEDVATEVDAGNIGVNVGVFAPMGFFHFGGRKDLFFGDLHAQGEDAINFYTEKTDTIERWYN' A
#
# COMPACT_ATOMS: atom_id res chain seq x y z
N MET A 1 26.57 -3.05 -14.84
CA MET A 1 26.57 -2.69 -13.41
C MET A 1 25.27 -2.00 -12.98
N VAL A 2 25.02 -0.69 -13.20
CA VAL A 2 23.76 -0.06 -12.73
C VAL A 2 22.51 -0.61 -13.43
N ARG A 3 22.55 -0.83 -14.75
CA ARG A 3 21.43 -1.43 -15.50
C ARG A 3 21.14 -2.89 -15.13
N GLU A 4 22.16 -3.59 -14.65
CA GLU A 4 22.06 -4.99 -14.24
C GLU A 4 21.41 -5.11 -12.86
N GLN A 5 21.77 -4.21 -11.93
CA GLN A 5 21.08 -4.08 -10.65
C GLN A 5 19.61 -3.67 -10.83
N SER A 6 19.30 -2.82 -11.81
CA SER A 6 17.91 -2.45 -12.13
C SER A 6 17.06 -3.66 -12.52
N GLY A 7 17.60 -4.58 -13.32
CA GLY A 7 16.88 -5.80 -13.70
C GLY A 7 16.55 -6.67 -12.48
N VAL A 8 17.55 -6.89 -11.61
CA VAL A 8 17.35 -7.65 -10.36
C VAL A 8 16.32 -7.00 -9.43
N VAL A 9 16.24 -5.66 -9.38
CA VAL A 9 15.24 -4.95 -8.59
C VAL A 9 13.83 -5.16 -9.13
N GLU A 10 13.66 -5.13 -10.46
CA GLU A 10 12.36 -5.39 -11.08
C GLU A 10 11.91 -6.84 -10.90
N ASP A 11 12.84 -7.80 -11.04
CA ASP A 11 12.56 -9.21 -10.82
C ASP A 11 12.13 -9.45 -9.36
N VAL A 12 12.86 -8.91 -8.39
CA VAL A 12 12.50 -9.02 -6.96
C VAL A 12 11.17 -8.35 -6.66
N ALA A 13 10.89 -7.18 -7.26
CA ALA A 13 9.64 -6.46 -7.06
C ALA A 13 8.40 -7.19 -7.62
N THR A 14 8.58 -8.05 -8.61
CA THR A 14 7.48 -8.78 -9.26
C THR A 14 7.30 -10.20 -8.73
N GLU A 15 8.38 -10.88 -8.35
CA GLU A 15 8.32 -12.29 -7.90
C GLU A 15 8.06 -12.45 -6.40
N VAL A 16 8.46 -11.47 -5.58
CA VAL A 16 8.38 -11.61 -4.12
C VAL A 16 6.98 -11.28 -3.62
N ASP A 17 6.39 -12.25 -2.92
CA ASP A 17 5.15 -12.03 -2.19
C ASP A 17 5.39 -11.39 -0.82
N ALA A 18 5.62 -10.08 -0.85
CA ALA A 18 5.79 -9.22 0.32
C ALA A 18 4.94 -7.94 0.16
N GLY A 19 4.49 -7.37 1.27
CA GLY A 19 3.70 -6.14 1.25
C GLY A 19 4.54 -4.88 1.02
N ASN A 20 5.82 -4.91 1.38
CA ASN A 20 6.76 -3.84 1.10
C ASN A 20 8.15 -4.42 0.78
N ILE A 21 8.87 -3.79 -0.15
CA ILE A 21 10.22 -4.19 -0.58
C ILE A 21 11.13 -2.98 -0.48
N GLY A 22 12.25 -3.12 0.23
CA GLY A 22 13.29 -2.10 0.35
C GLY A 22 14.60 -2.57 -0.29
N VAL A 23 15.17 -1.76 -1.18
CA VAL A 23 16.45 -2.05 -1.85
C VAL A 23 17.48 -1.02 -1.40
N ASN A 24 18.66 -1.48 -0.98
CA ASN A 24 19.75 -0.64 -0.47
C ASN A 24 19.37 0.24 0.74
N VAL A 25 18.47 -0.27 1.60
CA VAL A 25 18.01 0.40 2.82
C VAL A 25 18.20 -0.52 4.03
N GLY A 26 18.60 0.05 5.18
CA GLY A 26 18.87 -0.72 6.40
C GLY A 26 17.62 -1.06 7.21
N VAL A 27 16.62 -0.18 7.22
CA VAL A 27 15.29 -0.40 7.79
C VAL A 27 14.28 0.21 6.84
N PHE A 28 13.26 -0.55 6.48
CA PHE A 28 12.16 -0.05 5.67
C PHE A 28 11.06 0.49 6.59
N ALA A 29 10.97 1.82 6.69
CA ALA A 29 9.90 2.54 7.38
C ALA A 29 9.26 3.51 6.37
N PRO A 30 8.15 3.12 5.72
CA PRO A 30 7.51 4.00 4.75
C PRO A 30 6.99 5.25 5.47
N MET A 31 7.11 6.39 4.80
CA MET A 31 6.47 7.62 5.28
C MET A 31 4.96 7.38 5.41
N GLY A 32 4.29 7.94 6.41
CA GLY A 32 2.89 7.62 6.76
C GLY A 32 1.83 7.88 5.69
N PHE A 33 2.21 8.45 4.54
CA PHE A 33 1.38 8.58 3.35
C PHE A 33 1.37 7.33 2.47
N PHE A 34 2.36 6.45 2.59
CA PHE A 34 2.44 5.19 1.85
C PHE A 34 1.80 4.05 2.65
N HIS A 35 1.34 3.02 1.93
CA HIS A 35 0.76 1.83 2.53
C HIS A 35 1.84 0.99 3.24
N PHE A 36 1.55 0.60 4.48
CA PHE A 36 2.31 -0.41 5.22
C PHE A 36 1.66 -1.77 4.98
N GLY A 37 2.21 -2.52 4.02
CA GLY A 37 1.66 -3.77 3.54
C GLY A 37 2.11 -4.96 4.36
N GLY A 38 1.15 -5.75 4.87
CA GLY A 38 1.41 -7.13 5.29
C GLY A 38 0.79 -8.08 4.27
N ARG A 39 1.54 -9.09 3.84
CA ARG A 39 1.04 -10.18 2.97
C ARG A 39 1.20 -11.52 3.67
N LYS A 40 0.44 -12.54 3.24
CA LYS A 40 0.31 -13.84 3.91
C LYS A 40 -0.32 -13.66 5.29
N ASP A 41 0.11 -14.41 6.29
CA ASP A 41 -0.44 -14.40 7.65
C ASP A 41 0.01 -13.19 8.50
N LEU A 42 0.60 -12.16 7.87
CA LEU A 42 1.13 -10.96 8.54
C LEU A 42 0.09 -9.85 8.71
N PHE A 43 -1.03 -9.91 7.99
CA PHE A 43 -2.10 -8.92 8.07
C PHE A 43 -3.46 -9.58 7.88
N PHE A 44 -4.44 -9.13 8.67
CA PHE A 44 -5.82 -9.60 8.60
C PHE A 44 -6.73 -8.43 8.27
N GLY A 45 -7.42 -8.51 7.14
CA GLY A 45 -8.31 -7.47 6.62
C GLY A 45 -7.83 -6.90 5.29
N ASP A 46 -8.59 -5.96 4.76
CA ASP A 46 -8.34 -5.39 3.42
C ASP A 46 -7.68 -4.01 3.49
N LEU A 47 -7.84 -3.27 4.60
CA LEU A 47 -7.39 -1.88 4.76
C LEU A 47 -6.18 -1.78 5.68
N HIS A 48 -5.04 -1.33 5.15
CA HIS A 48 -3.79 -1.19 5.91
C HIS A 48 -3.82 0.00 6.89
N ALA A 49 -2.93 -0.04 7.89
CA ALA A 49 -2.92 0.91 9.00
C ALA A 49 -2.41 2.33 8.66
N GLN A 50 -2.00 2.60 7.42
CA GLN A 50 -1.38 3.86 6.99
C GLN A 50 -1.97 4.34 5.65
N GLY A 51 -1.75 5.62 5.33
CA GLY A 51 -2.22 6.21 4.08
C GLY A 51 -3.74 6.38 4.02
N GLU A 52 -4.29 6.26 2.82
CA GLU A 52 -5.73 6.40 2.57
C GLU A 52 -6.55 5.25 3.18
N ASP A 53 -5.95 4.06 3.28
CA ASP A 53 -6.59 2.89 3.92
C ASP A 53 -6.97 3.17 5.38
N ALA A 54 -6.13 3.90 6.11
CA ALA A 54 -6.43 4.30 7.48
C ALA A 54 -7.66 5.22 7.54
N ILE A 55 -7.78 6.16 6.61
CA ILE A 55 -8.94 7.07 6.53
C ILE A 55 -10.19 6.26 6.20
N ASN A 56 -10.13 5.38 5.20
CA ASN A 56 -11.24 4.51 4.81
C ASN A 56 -11.65 3.54 5.93
N PHE A 57 -10.73 3.12 6.79
CA PHE A 57 -11.03 2.23 7.92
C PHE A 57 -11.78 2.97 9.04
N TYR A 58 -11.39 4.21 9.33
CA TYR A 58 -12.00 5.01 10.40
C TYR A 58 -13.23 5.81 9.95
N THR A 59 -13.56 5.83 8.66
CA THR A 59 -14.68 6.60 8.11
C THR A 59 -15.64 5.73 7.32
N GLU A 60 -16.93 6.07 7.37
CA GLU A 60 -17.96 5.42 6.57
C GLU A 60 -18.37 6.32 5.40
N LYS A 61 -18.46 5.74 4.20
CA LYS A 61 -18.91 6.47 3.01
C LYS A 61 -20.41 6.69 3.09
N THR A 62 -20.83 7.95 2.96
CA THR A 62 -22.24 8.34 2.92
C THR A 62 -22.53 9.07 1.62
N ASP A 63 -23.46 8.56 0.82
CA ASP A 63 -23.91 9.18 -0.42
C ASP A 63 -25.29 9.83 -0.23
N THR A 64 -25.49 11.03 -0.77
CA THR A 64 -26.77 11.76 -0.73
C THR A 64 -27.20 12.12 -2.15
N ILE A 65 -28.42 11.76 -2.53
CA ILE A 65 -29.00 12.04 -3.85
C ILE A 65 -30.24 12.90 -3.65
N GLU A 66 -30.24 14.10 -4.24
CA GLU A 66 -31.37 15.02 -4.18
C GLU A 66 -31.87 15.35 -5.60
N ARG A 67 -33.19 15.39 -5.76
CA ARG A 67 -33.85 15.81 -7.01
C ARG A 67 -34.95 16.80 -6.69
N TRP A 68 -34.83 18.00 -7.25
CA TRP A 68 -35.79 19.09 -7.09
C TRP A 68 -36.63 19.22 -8.36
N TYR A 69 -37.95 19.21 -8.22
CA TYR A 69 -38.90 19.48 -9.31
C TYR A 69 -39.48 20.88 -9.11
N ASN A 70 -39.38 21.73 -10.15
CA ASN A 70 -40.11 23.01 -10.23
C ASN A 70 -41.51 22.79 -10.79
#